data_AF-A0A7S0AYD6-F1
#
_entry.id   AF-A0A7S0AYD6-F1
#
_cell.length_a   1.000
_cell.length_b   1.000
_cell.length_c   1.000
_cell.angle_alpha   90.00
_cell.angle_beta   90.00
_cell.angle_gamma   90.00
#
_symmetry.space_group_name_H-M   'P 1'
#
loop_
_entity.id
_entity.type
_entity.pdbx_description
1 polymer ?
#
loop_
_entity_poly.entity_id
_entity_poly.type
_entity_poly.pdbx_seq_one_letter_code
_entity_poly.pdbx_strand_id
1 'polypeptide(L)'
;FGGGFYCARLHVVSEADGRCTCYVFNGFFMEMRSKYVAPGAAIYYYLVEWDPLDLSWADFRSQVLGSTDPAVAPEDSLRGVLLARWRELGLASEPDIGDNGVHASASPFEALCERMNWLSVRVEEDAFGQLLLHGGVTPEHVKAWALDPQVTFISCQQPTTCSLYDALEDLDADRCVTQCQLIVGDEAGPCESLPGERAEQLRKRGRVLGTSCVDSYSAYTFKYFVEDVENPGPIWEITRDLMKKDDGEYEEQPIWSGRKLTFAEAQQVLSSSAPRRSPLSNRLPTSP
;
A
#
# COMPACT_ATOMS: atom_id res chain seq x y z
N PHE A 1 -15.96 7.69 -18.49
CA PHE A 1 -16.40 6.70 -17.49
C PHE A 1 -15.36 6.66 -16.39
N GLY A 2 -15.76 6.89 -15.13
CA GLY A 2 -14.86 6.71 -13.97
C GLY A 2 -15.01 5.31 -13.37
N GLY A 3 -14.14 4.96 -12.43
CA GLY A 3 -14.34 3.79 -11.57
C GLY A 3 -15.73 3.86 -10.91
N GLY A 4 -16.44 2.73 -10.85
CA GLY A 4 -17.76 2.72 -10.22
C GLY A 4 -18.70 1.59 -10.65
N PHE A 5 -19.82 1.52 -9.94
CA PHE A 5 -20.90 0.57 -10.17
C PHE A 5 -22.05 1.25 -10.90
N TYR A 6 -22.27 0.88 -12.16
CA TYR A 6 -23.32 1.42 -13.02
C TYR A 6 -24.43 0.38 -13.15
N CYS A 7 -25.67 0.76 -12.86
CA CYS A 7 -26.83 -0.12 -13.00
C CYS A 7 -27.89 0.52 -13.89
N ALA A 8 -28.32 -0.19 -14.92
CA ALA A 8 -29.42 0.21 -15.78
C ALA A 8 -30.58 -0.79 -15.66
N ARG A 9 -31.79 -0.28 -15.47
CA ARG A 9 -33.02 -1.08 -15.52
C ARG A 9 -33.53 -1.12 -16.96
N LEU A 10 -33.66 -2.33 -17.51
CA LEU A 10 -34.18 -2.59 -18.85
C LEU A 10 -35.51 -3.32 -18.78
N HIS A 11 -36.45 -2.94 -19.64
CA HIS A 11 -37.69 -3.69 -19.85
C HIS A 11 -37.51 -4.54 -21.11
N VAL A 12 -37.40 -5.85 -20.92
CA VAL A 12 -37.20 -6.82 -22.00
C VAL A 12 -38.52 -7.51 -22.28
N VAL A 13 -38.92 -7.58 -23.54
CA VAL A 13 -40.09 -8.36 -23.95
C VAL A 13 -39.59 -9.76 -24.31
N SER A 14 -39.97 -10.75 -23.52
CA SER A 14 -39.78 -12.17 -23.83
C SER A 14 -40.99 -12.66 -24.62
N GLU A 15 -40.77 -13.40 -25.71
CA GLU A 15 -41.85 -14.06 -26.46
C GLU A 15 -42.59 -15.11 -25.61
N ALA A 16 -41.97 -15.64 -24.55
CA ALA A 16 -42.54 -16.66 -23.67
C ALA A 16 -43.28 -16.09 -22.45
N ASP A 17 -42.81 -14.98 -21.87
CA ASP A 17 -43.21 -14.56 -20.51
C ASP A 17 -43.80 -13.14 -20.45
N GLY A 18 -43.94 -12.46 -21.59
CA GLY A 18 -44.36 -11.06 -21.63
C GLY A 18 -43.25 -10.08 -21.24
N ARG A 19 -43.60 -8.96 -20.59
CA ARG A 19 -42.61 -7.95 -20.16
C ARG A 19 -41.88 -8.42 -18.90
N CYS A 20 -40.59 -8.67 -19.03
CA CYS A 20 -39.65 -8.92 -17.93
C CYS A 20 -38.83 -7.66 -17.64
N THR A 21 -38.42 -7.47 -16.38
CA THR A 21 -37.49 -6.40 -15.99
C THR A 21 -36.13 -7.02 -15.72
N CYS A 22 -35.10 -6.56 -16.42
CA CYS A 22 -33.72 -6.95 -16.23
C CYS A 22 -32.90 -5.79 -15.68
N TYR A 23 -31.88 -6.09 -14.88
CA TYR A 23 -30.89 -5.12 -14.44
C TYR A 23 -29.55 -5.46 -15.09
N VAL A 24 -28.93 -4.48 -15.74
CA VAL A 24 -27.61 -4.61 -16.36
C VAL A 24 -26.63 -3.80 -15.55
N PHE A 25 -25.59 -4.47 -15.06
CA PHE A 25 -24.50 -3.86 -14.32
C PHE A 25 -23.30 -3.69 -15.24
N ASN A 26 -22.70 -2.49 -15.27
CA ASN A 26 -21.49 -2.17 -16.04
C ASN A 26 -21.57 -2.63 -17.51
N GLY A 27 -22.68 -2.35 -18.19
CA GLY A 27 -22.93 -2.85 -19.56
C GLY A 27 -21.85 -2.49 -20.59
N PHE A 28 -21.10 -1.42 -20.37
CA PHE A 28 -19.97 -1.00 -21.21
C PHE A 28 -18.74 -1.94 -21.10
N PHE A 29 -18.63 -2.75 -20.04
CA PHE A 29 -17.43 -3.55 -19.78
C PHE A 29 -17.12 -4.53 -20.90
N MET A 30 -18.14 -5.16 -21.49
CA MET A 30 -17.94 -6.13 -22.56
C MET A 30 -17.41 -5.49 -23.84
N GLU A 31 -17.86 -4.27 -24.14
CA GLU A 31 -17.34 -3.46 -25.25
C GLU A 31 -15.89 -3.04 -24.98
N MET A 32 -15.59 -2.56 -23.78
CA MET A 32 -14.22 -2.22 -23.37
C MET A 32 -13.28 -3.43 -23.46
N ARG A 33 -13.70 -4.59 -22.95
CA ARG A 33 -12.92 -5.83 -23.02
C ARG A 33 -12.65 -6.25 -24.47
N SER A 34 -13.60 -6.05 -25.38
CA SER A 34 -13.46 -6.43 -26.78
C SER A 34 -12.24 -5.78 -27.44
N LYS A 35 -11.88 -4.56 -27.02
CA LYS A 35 -10.69 -3.82 -27.49
C LYS A 35 -9.37 -4.54 -27.22
N TYR A 36 -9.33 -5.46 -26.26
CA TYR A 36 -8.13 -6.22 -25.87
C TYR A 36 -8.12 -7.66 -26.37
N VAL A 37 -9.28 -8.24 -26.67
CA VAL A 37 -9.41 -9.69 -26.94
C VAL A 37 -9.96 -10.01 -28.33
N ALA A 38 -10.42 -9.01 -29.08
CA ALA A 38 -10.89 -9.22 -30.44
C ALA A 38 -9.76 -9.76 -31.34
N PRO A 39 -10.07 -10.61 -32.34
CA PRO A 39 -9.07 -11.07 -33.29
C PRO A 39 -8.34 -9.88 -33.95
N GLY A 40 -7.01 -9.87 -33.88
CA GLY A 40 -6.17 -8.79 -34.42
C GLY A 40 -5.98 -7.60 -33.48
N ALA A 41 -6.63 -7.55 -32.32
CA ALA A 41 -6.32 -6.56 -31.29
C ALA A 41 -4.91 -6.78 -30.75
N ALA A 42 -4.17 -5.68 -30.59
CA ALA A 42 -2.84 -5.68 -30.02
C ALA A 42 -2.66 -4.39 -29.22
N ILE A 43 -1.81 -4.47 -28.19
CA ILE A 43 -1.39 -3.31 -27.42
C ILE A 43 0.12 -3.13 -27.58
N TYR A 44 0.57 -1.88 -27.56
CA TYR A 44 1.97 -1.56 -27.36
C TYR A 44 2.19 -1.29 -25.89
N TYR A 45 2.97 -2.15 -25.24
CA TYR A 45 3.33 -1.99 -23.85
C TYR A 45 4.69 -1.28 -23.75
N TYR A 46 4.75 -0.25 -22.92
CA TYR A 46 5.99 0.46 -22.60
C TYR A 46 6.21 0.43 -21.10
N LEU A 47 7.44 0.12 -20.70
CA LEU A 47 7.91 0.39 -19.34
C LEU A 47 8.63 1.72 -19.37
N VAL A 48 8.15 2.67 -18.57
CA VAL A 48 8.72 4.02 -18.47
C VAL A 48 9.20 4.27 -17.05
N GLU A 49 10.28 5.03 -16.93
CA GLU A 49 10.86 5.44 -15.66
C GLU A 49 11.30 6.91 -15.75
N TRP A 50 11.28 7.59 -14.62
CA TRP A 50 11.69 8.98 -14.47
C TRP A 50 12.17 9.22 -13.03
N ASP A 51 12.88 10.33 -12.81
CA ASP A 51 13.28 10.73 -11.46
C ASP A 51 12.06 11.34 -10.74
N PRO A 52 11.64 10.82 -9.58
CA PRO A 52 10.52 11.37 -8.82
C PRO A 52 10.76 12.81 -8.32
N LEU A 53 12.01 13.29 -8.32
CA LEU A 53 12.33 14.69 -8.01
C LEU A 53 12.02 15.64 -9.19
N ASP A 54 11.98 15.12 -10.41
CA ASP A 54 11.70 15.90 -11.62
C ASP A 54 10.22 15.84 -12.01
N LEU A 55 9.52 14.74 -11.69
CA LEU A 55 8.13 14.52 -12.06
C LEU A 55 7.39 13.65 -11.04
N SER A 56 6.36 14.21 -10.42
CA SER A 56 5.47 13.44 -9.54
C SER A 56 4.58 12.49 -10.34
N TRP A 57 4.07 11.43 -9.71
CA TRP A 57 3.12 10.51 -10.34
C TRP A 57 1.83 11.22 -10.77
N ALA A 58 1.35 12.15 -9.95
CA ALA A 58 0.20 12.99 -10.23
C ALA A 58 0.42 13.87 -11.49
N ASP A 59 1.60 14.47 -11.63
CA ASP A 59 1.94 15.27 -12.80
C ASP A 59 2.20 14.41 -14.04
N PHE A 60 2.78 13.23 -13.88
CA PHE A 60 2.87 12.26 -14.97
C PHE A 60 1.48 11.93 -15.54
N ARG A 61 0.50 11.68 -14.68
CA ARG A 61 -0.87 11.38 -15.14
C ARG A 61 -1.60 12.61 -15.68
N SER A 62 -1.47 13.76 -15.03
CA SER A 62 -2.25 14.95 -15.39
C SER A 62 -1.63 15.76 -16.52
N GLN A 63 -0.29 15.88 -16.57
CA GLN A 63 0.44 16.72 -17.53
C GLN A 63 1.02 15.91 -18.68
N VAL A 64 1.68 14.77 -18.40
CA VAL A 64 2.33 13.99 -19.46
C VAL A 64 1.32 13.12 -20.20
N LEU A 65 0.51 12.34 -19.48
CA LEU A 65 -0.54 11.53 -20.09
C LEU A 65 -1.73 12.41 -20.52
N GLY A 66 -2.18 13.28 -19.62
CA GLY A 66 -3.36 14.14 -19.80
C GLY A 66 -4.63 13.55 -19.22
N SER A 67 -5.65 14.38 -19.01
CA SER A 67 -6.96 13.96 -18.49
C SER A 67 -7.60 12.83 -19.30
N THR A 68 -8.38 11.97 -18.63
CA THR A 68 -9.05 10.82 -19.26
C THR A 68 -9.97 11.22 -20.40
N ASP A 69 -10.59 12.39 -20.30
CA ASP A 69 -11.27 13.06 -21.41
C ASP A 69 -10.24 13.89 -22.19
N PRO A 70 -9.88 13.50 -23.43
CA PRO A 70 -8.91 14.23 -24.23
C PRO A 70 -9.31 15.68 -24.50
N ALA A 71 -10.62 16.01 -24.47
CA ALA A 71 -11.11 17.36 -24.76
C ALA A 71 -10.71 18.41 -23.69
N VAL A 72 -10.32 17.96 -22.50
CA VAL A 72 -9.86 18.82 -21.40
C VAL A 72 -8.42 18.52 -20.98
N ALA A 73 -7.72 17.65 -21.72
CA ALA A 73 -6.30 17.38 -21.49
C ALA A 73 -5.42 18.55 -21.96
N PRO A 74 -4.23 18.77 -21.36
CA PRO A 74 -3.26 19.72 -21.89
C PRO A 74 -2.92 19.40 -23.35
N GLU A 75 -2.81 20.42 -24.20
CA GLU A 75 -2.60 20.25 -25.65
C GLU A 75 -1.29 19.50 -25.98
N ASP A 76 -0.28 19.64 -25.12
CA ASP A 76 1.02 19.01 -25.23
C ASP A 76 1.14 17.67 -24.51
N SER A 77 0.07 17.20 -23.84
CA SER A 77 0.01 15.86 -23.27
C SER A 77 -0.16 14.79 -24.36
N LEU A 78 0.09 13.52 -24.03
CA LEU A 78 -0.14 12.40 -24.96
C LEU A 78 -1.59 12.38 -25.48
N ARG A 79 -2.58 12.49 -24.59
CA ARG A 79 -4.00 12.53 -24.98
C ARG A 79 -4.35 13.80 -25.78
N GLY A 80 -3.79 14.96 -25.46
CA GLY A 80 -3.96 16.18 -26.23
C GLY A 80 -3.41 16.07 -27.65
N VAL A 81 -2.19 15.53 -27.79
CA VAL A 81 -1.56 15.29 -29.10
C VAL A 81 -2.34 14.26 -29.91
N LEU A 82 -2.81 13.18 -29.28
CA LEU A 82 -3.66 12.17 -29.92
C LEU A 82 -4.97 12.79 -30.44
N LEU A 83 -5.64 13.62 -29.63
CA LEU A 83 -6.84 14.34 -30.05
C LEU A 83 -6.56 15.31 -31.21
N ALA A 84 -5.48 16.09 -31.14
CA ALA A 84 -5.15 17.05 -32.18
C ALA A 84 -4.78 16.39 -33.52
N ARG A 85 -4.17 15.20 -33.48
CA ARG A 85 -3.56 14.55 -34.66
C ARG A 85 -4.18 13.21 -35.03
N TRP A 86 -5.37 12.87 -34.50
CA TRP A 86 -5.96 11.53 -34.66
C TRP A 86 -6.06 11.06 -36.12
N ARG A 87 -6.41 11.96 -37.05
CA ARG A 87 -6.49 11.65 -38.49
C ARG A 87 -5.13 11.35 -39.10
N GLU A 88 -4.12 12.14 -38.75
CA GLU A 88 -2.74 11.97 -39.23
C GLU A 88 -2.13 10.67 -38.70
N LEU A 89 -2.50 10.30 -37.46
CA LEU A 89 -2.13 9.05 -36.81
C LEU A 89 -2.94 7.84 -37.31
N GLY A 90 -3.93 8.05 -38.19
CA GLY A 90 -4.73 6.98 -38.78
C GLY A 90 -5.75 6.35 -37.83
N LEU A 91 -6.17 7.06 -36.76
CA LEU A 91 -7.23 6.59 -35.87
C LEU A 91 -8.59 6.61 -36.61
N ALA A 92 -9.45 5.63 -36.29
CA ALA A 92 -10.73 5.44 -36.98
C ALA A 92 -11.77 6.52 -36.63
N SER A 93 -11.66 7.11 -35.44
CA SER A 93 -12.54 8.15 -34.93
C SER A 93 -11.76 9.15 -34.09
N GLU A 94 -12.38 10.30 -33.87
CA GLU A 94 -11.89 11.28 -32.89
C GLU A 94 -11.88 10.64 -31.49
N PRO A 95 -10.78 10.77 -30.73
CA PRO A 95 -10.68 10.25 -29.37
C PRO A 95 -11.77 10.80 -28.45
N ASP A 96 -12.30 9.93 -27.59
CA ASP A 96 -13.25 10.29 -26.54
C ASP A 96 -12.83 9.70 -25.19
N ILE A 97 -13.69 9.78 -24.17
CA ILE A 97 -13.39 9.30 -22.82
C ILE A 97 -13.16 7.76 -22.79
N GLY A 98 -13.80 7.00 -23.68
CA GLY A 98 -13.69 5.55 -23.78
C GLY A 98 -12.59 5.07 -24.73
N ASP A 99 -12.24 5.88 -25.73
CA ASP A 99 -11.21 5.67 -26.74
C ASP A 99 -10.17 6.80 -26.74
N ASN A 100 -9.55 7.02 -25.57
CA ASN A 100 -8.55 8.09 -25.35
C ASN A 100 -7.11 7.72 -25.75
N GLY A 101 -6.93 6.58 -26.42
CA GLY A 101 -5.68 6.15 -27.05
C GLY A 101 -4.60 5.58 -26.12
N VAL A 102 -4.47 6.02 -24.87
CA VAL A 102 -3.41 5.57 -23.95
C VAL A 102 -3.91 5.31 -22.52
N HIS A 103 -3.34 4.27 -21.92
CA HIS A 103 -3.51 3.88 -20.51
C HIS A 103 -2.17 4.02 -19.78
N ALA A 104 -2.22 4.45 -18.52
CA ALA A 104 -1.10 4.35 -17.58
C ALA A 104 -1.64 4.09 -16.17
N SER A 105 -0.84 3.41 -15.36
CA SER A 105 -1.21 3.02 -13.99
C SER A 105 -1.48 4.23 -13.10
N ALA A 106 -2.50 4.17 -12.24
CA ALA A 106 -2.89 5.29 -11.39
C ALA A 106 -1.96 5.50 -10.18
N SER A 107 -1.19 4.47 -9.82
CA SER A 107 -0.22 4.50 -8.74
C SER A 107 0.95 3.53 -8.99
N PRO A 108 2.06 3.63 -8.24
CA PRO A 108 3.13 2.65 -8.23
C PRO A 108 2.67 1.22 -7.88
N PHE A 109 1.66 1.08 -7.01
CA PHE A 109 1.07 -0.21 -6.67
C PHE A 109 0.31 -0.82 -7.84
N GLU A 110 -0.53 -0.05 -8.50
CA GLU A 110 -1.21 -0.51 -9.71
C GLU A 110 -0.21 -0.84 -10.83
N ALA A 111 0.88 -0.08 -10.95
CA ALA A 111 1.93 -0.36 -11.91
C ALA A 111 2.59 -1.72 -11.64
N LEU A 112 2.79 -2.10 -10.37
CA LEU A 112 3.22 -3.45 -9.99
C LEU A 112 2.17 -4.49 -10.41
N CYS A 113 0.89 -4.30 -10.08
CA CYS A 113 -0.17 -5.23 -10.48
C CYS A 113 -0.26 -5.42 -12.00
N GLU A 114 -0.10 -4.34 -12.76
CA GLU A 114 -0.07 -4.37 -14.22
C GLU A 114 1.16 -5.11 -14.76
N ARG A 115 2.36 -4.87 -14.21
CA ARG A 115 3.56 -5.65 -14.57
C ARG A 115 3.39 -7.13 -14.26
N MET A 116 2.79 -7.48 -13.12
CA MET A 116 2.47 -8.87 -12.79
C MET A 116 1.50 -9.49 -13.82
N ASN A 117 0.46 -8.75 -14.23
CA ASN A 117 -0.55 -9.23 -15.17
C ASN A 117 -0.04 -9.35 -16.62
N TRP A 118 0.68 -8.33 -17.12
CA TRP A 118 1.10 -8.26 -18.52
C TRP A 118 2.45 -8.93 -18.79
N LEU A 119 3.36 -8.90 -17.82
CA LEU A 119 4.73 -9.40 -17.98
C LEU A 119 5.02 -10.66 -17.16
N SER A 120 4.06 -11.12 -16.34
CA SER A 120 4.24 -12.27 -15.43
C SER A 120 5.41 -12.10 -14.44
N VAL A 121 5.78 -10.85 -14.14
CA VAL A 121 6.81 -10.52 -13.14
C VAL A 121 6.31 -10.92 -11.77
N ARG A 122 7.16 -11.55 -10.95
CA ARG A 122 6.81 -11.88 -9.56
C ARG A 122 7.05 -10.68 -8.66
N VAL A 123 6.27 -10.56 -7.58
CA VAL A 123 6.41 -9.44 -6.62
C VAL A 123 7.83 -9.35 -6.05
N GLU A 124 8.50 -10.48 -5.85
CA GLU A 124 9.87 -10.52 -5.32
C GLU A 124 10.93 -10.09 -6.35
N GLU A 125 10.58 -10.09 -7.64
CA GLU A 125 11.47 -9.71 -8.74
C GLU A 125 11.29 -8.25 -9.17
N ASP A 126 10.23 -7.61 -8.71
CA ASP A 126 9.93 -6.21 -9.00
C ASP A 126 10.57 -5.26 -7.98
N ALA A 127 11.15 -4.15 -8.44
CA ALA A 127 11.80 -3.18 -7.55
C ALA A 127 10.83 -2.56 -6.53
N PHE A 128 9.63 -2.18 -6.97
CA PHE A 128 8.60 -1.65 -6.06
C PHE A 128 8.02 -2.76 -5.18
N GLY A 129 7.79 -3.95 -5.76
CA GLY A 129 7.38 -5.13 -5.01
C GLY A 129 8.34 -5.46 -3.86
N GLN A 130 9.65 -5.43 -4.08
CA GLN A 130 10.64 -5.61 -3.01
C GLN A 130 10.53 -4.55 -1.92
N LEU A 131 10.28 -3.28 -2.25
CA LEU A 131 10.08 -2.22 -1.25
C LEU A 131 8.85 -2.50 -0.37
N LEU A 132 7.75 -2.97 -0.96
CA LEU A 132 6.54 -3.38 -0.24
C LEU A 132 6.83 -4.55 0.72
N LEU A 133 7.52 -5.59 0.24
CA LEU A 133 7.89 -6.75 1.04
C LEU A 133 8.79 -6.36 2.22
N HIS A 134 9.77 -5.48 1.99
CA HIS A 134 10.62 -4.93 3.06
C HIS A 134 9.84 -4.01 4.02
N GLY A 135 8.67 -3.52 3.61
CA GLY A 135 7.75 -2.74 4.44
C GLY A 135 6.74 -3.57 5.23
N GLY A 136 6.73 -4.90 5.07
CA GLY A 136 5.76 -5.78 5.74
C GLY A 136 4.46 -6.03 5.00
N VAL A 137 4.34 -5.53 3.77
CA VAL A 137 3.25 -5.91 2.88
C VAL A 137 3.63 -7.26 2.26
N THR A 138 2.97 -8.33 2.69
CA THR A 138 3.30 -9.69 2.22
C THR A 138 2.77 -9.95 0.80
N PRO A 139 3.25 -11.00 0.09
CA PRO A 139 2.70 -11.39 -1.21
C PRO A 139 1.18 -11.66 -1.16
N GLU A 140 0.67 -12.16 -0.02
CA GLU A 140 -0.76 -12.39 0.20
C GLU A 140 -1.54 -11.08 0.25
N HIS A 141 -1.01 -10.05 0.91
CA HIS A 141 -1.60 -8.70 0.88
C HIS A 141 -1.66 -8.22 -0.57
N VAL A 142 -0.53 -8.22 -1.29
CA VAL A 142 -0.48 -7.77 -2.71
C VAL A 142 -1.50 -8.50 -3.57
N LYS A 143 -1.64 -9.83 -3.40
CA LYS A 143 -2.63 -10.63 -4.14
C LYS A 143 -4.07 -10.26 -3.80
N ALA A 144 -4.39 -10.05 -2.51
CA ALA A 144 -5.73 -9.64 -2.09
C ALA A 144 -6.05 -8.23 -2.58
N TRP A 145 -5.06 -7.34 -2.51
CA TRP A 145 -5.11 -5.94 -2.86
C TRP A 145 -5.21 -5.67 -4.37
N ALA A 146 -4.67 -6.57 -5.21
CA ALA A 146 -4.85 -6.53 -6.65
C ALA A 146 -6.32 -6.67 -7.11
N LEU A 147 -7.24 -7.04 -6.20
CA LEU A 147 -8.68 -7.09 -6.44
C LEU A 147 -9.41 -5.80 -6.02
N ASP A 148 -8.65 -4.77 -5.63
CA ASP A 148 -9.15 -3.47 -5.15
C ASP A 148 -10.17 -3.58 -3.99
N PRO A 149 -9.78 -4.18 -2.85
CA PRO A 149 -10.67 -4.31 -1.69
C PRO A 149 -10.94 -2.94 -1.04
N GLN A 150 -12.00 -2.88 -0.24
CA GLN A 150 -12.19 -1.75 0.67
C GLN A 150 -11.21 -1.85 1.84
N VAL A 151 -10.45 -0.80 2.08
CA VAL A 151 -9.48 -0.69 3.16
C VAL A 151 -9.84 0.45 4.10
N THR A 152 -9.50 0.32 5.38
CA THR A 152 -9.74 1.38 6.37
C THR A 152 -8.42 1.79 7.00
N PHE A 153 -8.14 3.09 7.02
CA PHE A 153 -6.94 3.65 7.60
C PHE A 153 -7.21 5.03 8.22
N ILE A 154 -6.32 5.49 9.09
CA ILE A 154 -6.41 6.84 9.67
C ILE A 154 -5.83 7.89 8.72
N SER A 155 -6.66 8.80 8.23
CA SER A 155 -6.26 9.99 7.45
C SER A 155 -6.70 11.25 8.19
N CYS A 156 -5.80 12.23 8.35
CA CYS A 156 -6.11 13.47 9.07
C CYS A 156 -6.78 13.25 10.44
N GLN A 157 -6.35 12.23 11.18
CA GLN A 157 -6.90 11.81 12.48
C GLN A 157 -8.35 11.27 12.44
N GLN A 158 -8.86 10.92 11.26
CA GLN A 158 -10.19 10.32 11.08
C GLN A 158 -10.08 8.97 10.36
N PRO A 159 -10.84 7.95 10.82
CA PRO A 159 -10.97 6.71 10.07
C PRO A 159 -11.60 7.00 8.71
N THR A 160 -10.91 6.57 7.65
CA THR A 160 -11.35 6.71 6.26
C THR A 160 -11.42 5.32 5.66
N THR A 161 -12.52 5.03 4.96
CA THR A 161 -12.71 3.78 4.22
C THR A 161 -12.96 4.10 2.75
N CYS A 162 -12.15 3.53 1.87
CA CYS A 162 -12.30 3.63 0.42
C CYS A 162 -11.71 2.38 -0.25
N SER A 163 -11.74 2.30 -1.59
CA SER A 163 -11.01 1.25 -2.27
C SER A 163 -9.50 1.44 -2.07
N LEU A 164 -8.73 0.36 -2.18
CA LEU A 164 -7.29 0.43 -2.07
C LEU A 164 -6.71 1.31 -3.19
N TYR A 165 -7.22 1.17 -4.41
CA TYR A 165 -6.73 1.94 -5.55
C TYR A 165 -6.98 3.43 -5.35
N ASP A 166 -8.17 3.81 -4.86
CA ASP A 166 -8.48 5.19 -4.48
C ASP A 166 -7.54 5.70 -3.37
N ALA A 167 -7.15 4.83 -2.41
CA ALA A 167 -6.25 5.19 -1.31
C ALA A 167 -4.81 5.44 -1.76
N LEU A 168 -4.41 4.89 -2.92
CA LEU A 168 -3.05 4.92 -3.44
C LEU A 168 -2.90 5.77 -4.70
N GLU A 169 -4.01 6.25 -5.26
CA GLU A 169 -4.04 7.05 -6.48
C GLU A 169 -3.15 8.30 -6.37
N ASP A 170 -2.39 8.57 -7.45
CA ASP A 170 -1.53 9.75 -7.60
C ASP A 170 -0.39 9.88 -6.56
N LEU A 171 -0.17 8.86 -5.72
CA LEU A 171 0.94 8.84 -4.76
C LEU A 171 2.26 8.50 -5.46
N ASP A 172 3.31 9.24 -5.10
CA ASP A 172 4.68 8.85 -5.43
C ASP A 172 5.10 7.56 -4.70
N ALA A 173 6.15 6.90 -5.20
CA ALA A 173 6.55 5.56 -4.75
C ALA A 173 6.82 5.47 -3.24
N ASP A 174 7.49 6.46 -2.65
CA ASP A 174 7.81 6.51 -1.22
C ASP A 174 6.54 6.67 -0.35
N ARG A 175 5.65 7.56 -0.76
CA ARG A 175 4.37 7.79 -0.08
C ARG A 175 3.42 6.61 -0.27
N CYS A 176 3.42 5.98 -1.44
CA CYS A 176 2.64 4.78 -1.74
C CYS A 176 3.07 3.61 -0.85
N VAL A 177 4.38 3.37 -0.68
CA VAL A 177 4.88 2.35 0.26
C VAL A 177 4.45 2.66 1.70
N THR A 178 4.60 3.92 2.13
CA THR A 178 4.21 4.35 3.48
C THR A 178 2.72 4.14 3.73
N GLN A 179 1.87 4.49 2.75
CA GLN A 179 0.43 4.31 2.84
C GLN A 179 0.04 2.82 2.92
N CYS A 180 0.68 1.97 2.12
CA CYS A 180 0.51 0.52 2.23
C CYS A 180 0.86 0.01 3.64
N GLN A 181 1.96 0.48 4.23
CA GLN A 181 2.37 0.08 5.59
C GLN A 181 1.33 0.48 6.66
N LEU A 182 0.75 1.67 6.53
CA LEU A 182 -0.32 2.12 7.42
C LEU A 182 -1.56 1.22 7.31
N ILE A 183 -1.96 0.88 6.09
CA ILE A 183 -3.11 0.01 5.84
C ILE A 183 -2.88 -1.38 6.46
N VAL A 184 -1.69 -1.99 6.29
CA VAL A 184 -1.35 -3.26 6.96
C VAL A 184 -1.36 -3.11 8.48
N GLY A 185 -0.79 -2.01 9.00
CA GLY A 185 -0.74 -1.73 10.43
C GLY A 185 -2.13 -1.64 11.06
N ASP A 186 -3.08 -1.02 10.36
CA ASP A 186 -4.47 -0.85 10.81
C ASP A 186 -5.31 -2.13 10.60
N GLU A 187 -5.07 -2.93 9.54
CA GLU A 187 -5.69 -4.25 9.32
C GLU A 187 -5.31 -5.26 10.42
N ALA A 188 -4.13 -5.11 11.04
CA ALA A 188 -3.71 -5.94 12.16
C ALA A 188 -4.57 -5.75 13.43
N GLY A 189 -5.51 -4.80 13.43
CA GLY A 189 -6.43 -4.50 14.53
C GLY A 189 -5.75 -3.75 15.67
N PRO A 190 -6.48 -3.42 16.75
CA PRO A 190 -5.86 -2.82 17.92
C PRO A 190 -4.75 -3.73 18.44
N CYS A 191 -3.56 -3.15 18.57
CA CYS A 191 -2.36 -3.72 19.16
C CYS A 191 -2.74 -4.66 20.32
N GLU A 192 -2.64 -5.98 20.09
CA GLU A 192 -3.07 -7.00 21.06
C GLU A 192 -2.43 -6.68 22.42
N SER A 193 -3.23 -6.45 23.45
CA SER A 193 -2.75 -6.00 24.75
C SER A 193 -2.61 -7.18 25.71
N LEU A 194 -1.48 -7.27 26.40
CA LEU A 194 -1.27 -8.23 27.49
C LEU A 194 -1.50 -7.56 28.85
N PRO A 195 -2.39 -8.12 29.69
CA PRO A 195 -2.56 -7.68 31.06
C PRO A 195 -1.31 -7.99 31.91
N GLY A 196 -1.11 -7.24 32.99
CA GLY A 196 0.18 -7.14 33.69
C GLY A 196 0.84 -8.45 34.12
N GLU A 197 0.09 -9.42 34.67
CA GLU A 197 0.68 -10.72 35.04
C GLU A 197 1.22 -11.49 33.84
N ARG A 198 0.50 -11.47 32.70
CA ARG A 198 0.94 -12.14 31.47
C ARG A 198 2.10 -11.41 30.83
N ALA A 199 2.10 -10.08 30.87
CA ALA A 199 3.20 -9.25 30.38
C ALA A 199 4.49 -9.51 31.17
N GLU A 200 4.41 -9.58 32.51
CA GLU A 200 5.54 -9.91 33.37
C GLU A 200 6.07 -11.33 33.11
N GLN A 201 5.18 -12.31 32.99
CA GLN A 201 5.54 -13.70 32.66
C GLN A 201 6.22 -13.79 31.29
N LEU A 202 5.66 -13.11 30.28
CA LEU A 202 6.23 -13.09 28.94
C LEU A 202 7.61 -12.46 28.94
N ARG A 203 7.83 -11.37 29.68
CA ARG A 203 9.17 -10.80 29.83
C ARG A 203 10.15 -11.77 30.51
N LYS A 204 9.71 -12.58 31.47
CA LYS A 204 10.57 -13.53 32.20
C LYS A 204 10.95 -14.74 31.33
N ARG A 205 10.03 -15.24 30.51
CA ARG A 205 10.23 -16.45 29.69
C ARG A 205 10.73 -16.16 28.28
N GLY A 206 10.38 -15.01 27.73
CA GLY A 206 10.64 -14.63 26.36
C GLY A 206 12.06 -14.14 26.12
N ARG A 207 12.48 -14.15 24.86
CA ARG A 207 13.79 -13.67 24.44
C ARG A 207 13.75 -12.15 24.31
N VAL A 208 14.56 -11.44 25.11
CA VAL A 208 14.68 -9.98 25.03
C VAL A 208 15.56 -9.61 23.83
N LEU A 209 14.98 -8.90 22.87
CA LEU A 209 15.63 -8.41 21.66
C LEU A 209 16.23 -7.00 21.85
N GLY A 210 15.63 -6.20 22.74
CA GLY A 210 16.10 -4.86 23.05
C GLY A 210 15.44 -4.29 24.30
N THR A 211 16.02 -3.24 24.85
CA THR A 211 15.47 -2.52 26.00
C THR A 211 15.59 -1.02 25.82
N SER A 212 14.65 -0.28 26.38
CA SER A 212 14.76 1.16 26.56
C SER A 212 14.24 1.56 27.94
N CYS A 213 14.73 2.68 28.46
CA CYS A 213 14.21 3.26 29.69
C CYS A 213 13.87 4.73 29.45
N VAL A 214 12.78 5.17 30.09
CA VAL A 214 12.32 6.55 30.05
C VAL A 214 12.04 6.98 31.47
N ASP A 215 12.71 8.03 31.92
CA ASP A 215 12.41 8.70 33.17
C ASP A 215 11.51 9.90 32.90
N SER A 216 10.23 9.77 33.27
CA SER A 216 9.24 10.81 33.10
C SER A 216 8.93 11.49 34.43
N TYR A 217 8.17 12.59 34.38
CA TYR A 217 7.76 13.30 35.60
C TYR A 217 6.91 12.44 36.53
N SER A 218 6.08 11.55 35.97
CA SER A 218 5.10 10.75 36.71
C SER A 218 5.50 9.29 36.95
N ALA A 219 6.45 8.75 36.18
CA ALA A 219 6.88 7.36 36.30
C ALA A 219 8.28 7.12 35.72
N TYR A 220 8.95 6.09 36.25
CA TYR A 220 10.14 5.51 35.63
C TYR A 220 9.75 4.24 34.87
N THR A 221 9.80 4.30 33.54
CA THR A 221 9.30 3.26 32.63
C THR A 221 10.46 2.48 32.02
N PHE A 222 10.42 1.15 32.14
CA PHE A 222 11.25 0.26 31.34
C PHE A 222 10.42 -0.37 30.24
N LYS A 223 10.94 -0.33 29.01
CA LYS A 223 10.39 -1.07 27.88
C LYS A 223 11.33 -2.21 27.50
N TYR A 224 10.74 -3.38 27.28
CA TYR A 224 11.42 -4.58 26.82
C TYR A 224 10.77 -5.01 25.51
N PHE A 225 11.56 -5.21 24.46
CA PHE A 225 11.08 -5.82 23.23
C PHE A 225 11.37 -7.31 23.29
N VAL A 226 10.33 -8.13 23.31
CA VAL A 226 10.40 -9.54 23.69
C VAL A 226 9.75 -10.40 22.61
N GLU A 227 10.47 -11.42 22.15
CA GLU A 227 9.93 -12.49 21.31
C GLU A 227 9.51 -13.66 22.20
N ASP A 228 8.31 -14.22 21.98
CA ASP A 228 7.88 -15.42 22.69
C ASP A 228 8.62 -16.66 22.16
N VAL A 229 9.26 -17.41 23.05
CA VAL A 229 10.01 -18.63 22.70
C VAL A 229 9.05 -19.77 22.36
N GLU A 230 7.86 -19.80 22.95
CA GLU A 230 6.86 -20.84 22.72
C GLU A 230 6.03 -20.57 21.45
N ASN A 231 5.94 -19.31 21.04
CA ASN A 231 5.26 -18.87 19.83
C ASN A 231 6.14 -17.88 19.05
N PRO A 232 7.16 -18.36 18.31
CA PRO A 232 8.11 -17.51 17.61
C PRO A 232 7.44 -16.72 16.48
N GLY A 233 7.85 -15.47 16.29
CA GLY A 233 7.31 -14.55 15.28
C GLY A 233 6.83 -13.22 15.87
N PRO A 234 5.76 -13.20 16.70
CA PRO A 234 5.29 -11.97 17.33
C PRO A 234 6.33 -11.35 18.28
N ILE A 235 6.62 -10.06 18.08
CA ILE A 235 7.41 -9.25 19.02
C ILE A 235 6.47 -8.42 19.88
N TRP A 236 6.72 -8.41 21.17
CA TRP A 236 5.95 -7.68 22.18
C TRP A 236 6.76 -6.54 22.76
N GLU A 237 6.18 -5.35 22.85
CA GLU A 237 6.69 -4.30 23.73
C GLU A 237 6.06 -4.48 25.11
N ILE A 238 6.88 -4.89 26.09
CA ILE A 238 6.49 -5.05 27.49
C ILE A 238 6.98 -3.85 28.28
N THR A 239 6.06 -3.17 28.96
CA THR A 239 6.31 -2.02 29.82
C THR A 239 6.28 -2.42 31.30
N ARG A 240 7.23 -1.87 32.06
CA ARG A 240 7.28 -1.91 33.51
C ARG A 240 7.38 -0.49 34.05
N ASP A 241 6.29 -0.01 34.63
CA ASP A 241 6.18 1.35 35.16
C ASP A 241 6.33 1.36 36.68
N LEU A 242 7.25 2.17 37.18
CA LEU A 242 7.38 2.52 38.59
C LEU A 242 6.83 3.93 38.79
N MET A 243 5.61 4.03 39.31
CA MET A 243 4.93 5.31 39.50
C MET A 243 5.63 6.13 40.59
N LYS A 244 5.74 7.45 40.38
CA LYS A 244 6.25 8.40 41.37
C LYS A 244 5.11 8.92 42.22
N LYS A 245 5.25 8.85 43.54
CA LYS A 245 4.37 9.47 44.53
C LYS A 245 4.63 10.98 44.61
N ASP A 246 3.69 11.71 45.19
CA ASP A 246 3.79 13.17 45.37
C ASP A 246 4.96 13.62 46.25
N ASP A 247 5.51 12.71 47.07
CA ASP A 247 6.69 12.92 47.91
C ASP A 247 8.04 12.66 47.18
N GLY A 248 7.98 12.25 45.90
CA GLY A 248 9.14 11.91 45.08
C GLY A 248 9.65 10.48 45.27
N GLU A 249 9.05 9.68 46.15
CA GLU A 249 9.34 8.25 46.26
C GLU A 249 8.61 7.44 45.17
N TYR A 250 9.06 6.23 44.91
CA TYR A 250 8.40 5.33 43.96
C TYR A 250 7.37 4.43 44.66
N GLU A 251 6.32 4.05 43.96
CA GLU A 251 5.41 2.98 44.41
C GLU A 251 6.14 1.64 44.51
N GLU A 252 5.77 0.83 45.52
CA GLU A 252 6.45 -0.44 45.81
C GLU A 252 6.20 -1.51 44.73
N GLN A 253 5.03 -1.48 44.08
CA GLN A 253 4.67 -2.46 43.06
C GLN A 253 4.70 -1.83 41.67
N PRO A 254 5.55 -2.35 40.75
CA PRO A 254 5.55 -1.88 39.38
C PRO A 254 4.32 -2.36 38.63
N ILE A 255 3.78 -1.50 37.78
CA ILE A 255 2.69 -1.84 36.87
C ILE A 255 3.29 -2.43 35.60
N TRP A 256 2.82 -3.61 35.22
CA TRP A 256 3.22 -4.27 33.98
C TRP A 256 2.11 -4.16 32.94
N SER A 257 2.49 -3.99 31.69
CA SER A 257 1.60 -4.04 30.54
C SER A 257 2.36 -4.49 29.31
N GLY A 258 1.66 -5.02 28.31
CA GLY A 258 2.29 -5.44 27.07
C GLY A 258 1.44 -5.08 25.87
N ARG A 259 2.08 -4.81 24.74
CA ARG A 259 1.42 -4.58 23.45
C ARG A 259 2.17 -5.31 22.34
N LYS A 260 1.44 -5.96 21.44
CA LYS A 260 2.04 -6.67 20.30
C LYS A 260 2.46 -5.67 19.23
N LEU A 261 3.75 -5.63 18.92
CA LEU A 261 4.24 -4.72 17.88
C LEU A 261 3.64 -5.07 16.52
N THR A 262 3.39 -4.01 15.74
CA THR A 262 3.14 -4.16 14.30
C THR A 262 4.38 -4.74 13.62
N PHE A 263 4.21 -5.27 12.41
CA PHE A 263 5.33 -5.83 11.65
C PHE A 263 6.44 -4.79 11.41
N ALA A 264 6.08 -3.55 11.09
CA ALA A 264 7.04 -2.46 10.85
C ALA A 264 7.83 -2.11 12.13
N GLU A 265 7.17 -1.99 13.28
CA GLU A 265 7.84 -1.75 14.57
C GLU A 265 8.76 -2.94 14.95
N ALA A 266 8.29 -4.17 14.74
CA ALA A 266 9.07 -5.38 14.97
C ALA A 266 10.36 -5.40 14.13
N GLN A 267 10.28 -5.01 12.85
CA GLN A 267 11.44 -4.95 11.96
C GLN A 267 12.45 -3.86 12.36
N GLN A 268 11.99 -2.72 12.92
CA GLN A 268 12.89 -1.70 13.48
C GLN A 268 13.65 -2.23 14.72
N VAL A 269 12.99 -2.99 15.58
CA VAL A 269 13.64 -3.62 16.74
C VAL A 269 14.68 -4.67 16.29
N LEU A 270 14.37 -5.47 15.28
CA LEU A 270 15.29 -6.48 14.75
C LEU A 270 16.50 -5.87 14.04
N SER A 271 16.31 -4.78 13.31
CA SER A 271 17.42 -4.07 12.64
C SER A 271 18.32 -3.29 13.61
N SER A 272 17.77 -2.76 14.70
CA SER A 272 18.55 -2.06 15.75
C SER A 272 19.29 -3.00 16.71
N SER A 273 18.86 -4.27 16.83
CA SER A 273 19.52 -5.31 17.63
C SER A 273 20.61 -6.08 16.87
N ALA A 274 20.74 -5.89 15.55
CA ALA A 274 21.84 -6.44 14.77
C ALA A 274 23.18 -5.76 15.16
N PRO A 275 24.29 -6.51 15.29
CA PRO A 275 25.58 -5.93 15.63
C PRO A 275 25.99 -4.92 14.55
N ARG A 276 26.16 -3.64 14.94
CA ARG A 276 26.71 -2.60 14.07
C ARG A 276 28.09 -3.04 13.60
N ARG A 277 28.21 -3.54 12.36
CA ARG A 277 29.51 -3.62 11.69
C ARG A 277 29.96 -2.18 11.45
N SER A 278 30.98 -1.75 12.19
CA SER A 278 31.64 -0.47 11.99
C SER A 278 32.13 -0.36 10.54
N PRO A 279 31.83 0.71 9.80
CA PRO A 279 32.36 0.93 8.45
C PRO A 279 33.88 1.11 8.41
N LEU A 280 34.55 1.23 9.56
CA LEU A 280 35.96 1.57 9.68
C LEU A 280 36.90 0.36 9.65
N SER A 281 36.40 -0.88 9.65
CA SER A 281 37.27 -2.07 9.61
C SER A 281 37.79 -2.43 8.21
N ASN A 282 37.30 -1.77 7.15
CA ASN A 282 37.66 -2.08 5.75
C ASN A 282 38.72 -1.14 5.15
N ARG A 283 39.44 -0.35 5.96
CA ARG A 283 40.46 0.60 5.48
C ARG A 283 41.84 0.45 6.12
N LEU A 284 42.31 -0.78 6.32
CA LEU A 284 43.73 -1.02 6.51
C LEU A 284 44.23 -1.96 5.41
N PRO A 285 45.00 -1.47 4.43
CA PRO A 285 45.75 -2.37 3.57
C PRO A 285 46.79 -3.08 4.42
N THR A 286 46.71 -4.41 4.46
CA THR A 286 47.83 -5.24 4.90
C THR A 286 49.01 -4.91 3.99
N SER A 287 49.97 -4.17 4.51
CA SER A 287 51.22 -3.80 3.82
C SER A 287 52.30 -4.84 4.14
N PRO A 288 53.36 -4.86 3.32
CA PRO A 288 53.59 -5.78 2.21
C PRO A 288 54.00 -7.20 2.64
#